data_AF-X1RMQ4-F1
#
_entry.id   AF-X1RMQ4-F1
#
_cell.length_a   1.000
_cell.length_b   1.000
_cell.length_c   1.000
_cell.angle_alpha   90.00
_cell.angle_beta   90.00
_cell.angle_gamma   90.00
#
_symmetry.space_group_name_H-M   'P 1'
#
loop_
_entity.id
_entity.type
_entity.pdbx_description
1 polymer ?
#
loop_
_entity_poly.entity_id
_entity_poly.type
_entity_poly.pdbx_seq_one_letter_code
_entity_poly.pdbx_strand_id
1 'polypeptide(L)'
;MFMKPDIVHIVSYCEAHHDAKAEDIIASCDITKQSFKEYERAPLPDIWHIPKVAARKEELKKGAMYNIFHLAIMGGYEGKVTLENFSEFAVSKEVSTKREKTEEQEMNYETMLLDLIDGKNYPSGECNMISADNLDLALQVGLFQAPQVTVIDKHYELTGMCRTKIVDGGCRIDTFCGKKVKDEFERVDAVRNKFPWYFDKNISQSDDWSVLADSQDVIEEDSTQAFREELGITDFKNKKVLAVDFGSTYTKVAIFNTD
;
A
#
# COMPACT_ATOMS: atom_id res chain seq x y z
N MET A 1 -9.24 2.42 -29.13
CA MET A 1 -7.98 2.11 -28.41
C MET A 1 -8.04 0.73 -27.78
N PHE A 2 -6.91 0.09 -27.44
CA PHE A 2 -6.90 -1.27 -26.86
C PHE A 2 -7.56 -1.34 -25.48
N MET A 3 -7.27 -0.37 -24.61
CA MET A 3 -7.78 -0.30 -23.22
C MET A 3 -9.20 0.29 -23.10
N LYS A 4 -9.81 0.75 -24.21
CA LYS A 4 -11.15 1.39 -24.25
C LYS A 4 -11.45 2.34 -23.06
N PRO A 5 -10.64 3.38 -22.84
CA PRO A 5 -10.85 4.29 -21.70
C PRO A 5 -12.11 5.14 -21.89
N ASP A 6 -12.79 5.46 -20.79
CA ASP A 6 -13.91 6.41 -20.78
C ASP A 6 -13.44 7.86 -20.88
N ILE A 7 -12.25 8.16 -20.33
CA ILE A 7 -11.65 9.50 -20.30
C ILE A 7 -10.19 9.41 -20.74
N VAL A 8 -9.76 10.33 -21.61
CA VAL A 8 -8.36 10.49 -22.00
C VAL A 8 -7.89 11.89 -21.63
N HIS A 9 -6.85 11.96 -20.80
CA HIS A 9 -6.14 13.20 -20.52
C HIS A 9 -5.15 13.51 -21.66
N ILE A 10 -5.18 14.73 -22.17
CA ILE A 10 -4.37 15.17 -23.31
C ILE A 10 -3.24 16.04 -22.79
N VAL A 11 -2.02 15.61 -23.04
CA VAL A 11 -0.81 16.40 -22.77
C VAL A 11 -0.56 17.30 -23.98
N SER A 12 -0.25 18.57 -23.72
CA SER A 12 0.04 19.53 -24.77
C SER A 12 1.34 19.17 -25.51
N TYR A 13 1.41 19.40 -26.83
CA TYR A 13 2.66 19.12 -27.57
C TYR A 13 3.84 20.00 -27.11
N CYS A 14 3.56 21.11 -26.42
CA CYS A 14 4.54 22.05 -25.91
C CYS A 14 5.02 21.77 -24.48
N GLU A 15 4.55 20.69 -23.84
CA GLU A 15 4.79 20.33 -22.43
C GLU A 15 6.24 20.51 -21.98
N ALA A 16 7.20 20.08 -22.81
CA ALA A 16 8.62 20.11 -22.47
C ALA A 16 9.29 21.47 -22.70
N HIS A 17 8.61 22.44 -23.30
CA HIS A 17 9.20 23.71 -23.73
C HIS A 17 8.62 24.92 -23.00
N HIS A 18 7.30 25.03 -22.91
CA HIS A 18 6.64 26.18 -22.28
C HIS A 18 5.21 25.87 -21.87
N ASP A 19 4.67 26.71 -20.99
CA ASP A 19 3.28 26.65 -20.56
C ASP A 19 2.33 26.73 -21.76
N ALA A 20 1.41 25.79 -21.83
CA ALA A 20 0.47 25.67 -22.93
C ALA A 20 -0.48 26.86 -23.01
N LYS A 21 -0.59 27.46 -24.20
CA LYS A 21 -1.62 28.44 -24.50
C LYS A 21 -2.87 27.76 -25.05
N ALA A 22 -3.94 28.54 -25.21
CA ALA A 22 -5.21 28.03 -25.73
C ALA A 22 -5.03 27.36 -27.10
N GLU A 23 -4.21 27.95 -27.98
CA GLU A 23 -3.93 27.44 -29.32
C GLU A 23 -3.21 26.08 -29.27
N ASP A 24 -2.26 25.92 -28.34
CA ASP A 24 -1.51 24.67 -28.17
C ASP A 24 -2.41 23.54 -27.68
N ILE A 25 -3.31 23.86 -26.75
CA ILE A 25 -4.29 22.91 -26.21
C ILE A 25 -5.25 22.47 -27.32
N ILE A 26 -5.80 23.41 -28.10
CA ILE A 26 -6.73 23.11 -29.21
C ILE A 26 -6.03 22.21 -30.25
N ALA A 27 -4.82 22.57 -30.65
CA ALA A 27 -4.04 21.78 -31.61
C ALA A 27 -3.76 20.36 -31.09
N SER A 28 -3.36 20.22 -29.82
CA SER A 28 -3.12 18.92 -29.19
C SER A 28 -4.41 18.08 -29.12
N CYS A 29 -5.55 18.71 -28.84
CA CYS A 29 -6.85 18.07 -28.88
C CYS A 29 -7.18 17.54 -30.28
N ASP A 30 -6.95 18.35 -31.32
CA ASP A 30 -7.27 17.96 -32.69
C ASP A 30 -6.35 16.85 -33.22
N ILE A 31 -5.06 16.87 -32.87
CA ILE A 31 -4.12 15.75 -33.11
C ILE A 31 -4.62 14.47 -32.45
N THR A 32 -5.07 14.56 -31.20
CA THR A 32 -5.55 13.40 -30.44
C THR A 32 -6.84 12.83 -31.05
N LYS A 33 -7.81 13.69 -31.40
CA LYS A 33 -9.04 13.29 -32.10
C LYS A 33 -8.73 12.59 -33.42
N GLN A 34 -7.77 13.11 -34.18
CA GLN A 34 -7.36 12.48 -35.43
C GLN A 34 -6.73 11.11 -35.18
N SER A 35 -5.88 10.97 -34.16
CA SER A 35 -5.28 9.69 -33.76
C SER A 35 -6.35 8.65 -33.40
N PHE A 36 -7.44 9.05 -32.73
CA PHE A 36 -8.56 8.14 -32.45
C PHE A 36 -9.29 7.70 -33.72
N LYS A 37 -9.59 8.62 -34.63
CA LYS A 37 -10.22 8.29 -35.92
C LYS A 37 -9.38 7.32 -36.74
N GLU A 38 -8.06 7.53 -36.78
CA GLU A 38 -7.15 6.62 -37.49
C GLU A 38 -7.05 5.26 -36.81
N TYR A 39 -7.00 5.22 -35.47
CA TYR A 39 -7.06 3.97 -34.72
C TYR A 39 -8.33 3.16 -35.05
N GLU A 40 -9.48 3.81 -35.16
CA GLU A 40 -10.77 3.15 -35.46
C GLU A 40 -10.85 2.63 -36.90
N ARG A 41 -10.16 3.27 -37.84
CA ARG A 41 -10.12 2.86 -39.25
C ARG A 41 -9.16 1.70 -39.52
N ALA A 42 -8.13 1.55 -38.70
CA ALA A 42 -7.08 0.56 -38.90
C ALA A 42 -7.52 -0.85 -38.46
N PRO A 43 -7.11 -1.92 -39.17
CA PRO A 43 -7.22 -3.27 -38.63
C PRO A 43 -6.32 -3.39 -37.39
N LEU A 44 -6.93 -3.76 -36.27
CA LEU A 44 -6.23 -3.83 -34.99
C LEU A 44 -5.69 -5.24 -34.76
N PRO A 45 -4.41 -5.41 -34.40
CA PRO A 45 -3.90 -6.71 -33.99
C PRO A 45 -4.54 -7.14 -32.67
N ASP A 46 -4.77 -8.44 -32.51
CA ASP A 46 -5.21 -8.99 -31.24
C ASP A 46 -4.02 -9.10 -30.27
N ILE A 47 -3.81 -8.04 -29.50
CA ILE A 47 -2.69 -7.96 -28.56
C ILE A 47 -2.92 -8.82 -27.31
N TRP A 48 -4.16 -9.22 -27.02
CA TRP A 48 -4.52 -9.89 -25.76
C TRP A 48 -4.12 -11.36 -25.74
N HIS A 49 -4.03 -11.96 -26.93
CA HIS A 49 -3.53 -13.33 -27.11
C HIS A 49 -2.00 -13.40 -27.24
N ILE A 50 -1.29 -12.26 -27.24
CA ILE A 50 0.17 -12.24 -27.21
C ILE A 50 0.64 -12.74 -25.84
N PRO A 51 1.42 -13.84 -25.74
CA PRO A 51 1.79 -14.44 -24.46
C PRO A 51 2.48 -13.47 -23.49
N LYS A 52 3.32 -12.57 -24.00
CA LYS A 52 4.01 -11.54 -23.19
C LYS A 52 3.02 -10.56 -22.54
N VAL A 53 1.98 -10.15 -23.27
CA VAL A 53 0.96 -9.21 -22.76
C VAL A 53 0.08 -9.91 -21.73
N ALA A 54 -0.36 -11.13 -22.03
CA ALA A 54 -1.15 -11.94 -21.09
C ALA A 54 -0.39 -12.21 -19.78
N ALA A 55 0.89 -12.60 -19.88
CA ALA A 55 1.74 -12.84 -18.71
C ALA A 55 1.93 -11.55 -17.89
N ARG A 56 2.18 -10.41 -18.55
CA ARG A 56 2.34 -9.13 -17.85
C ARG A 56 1.06 -8.68 -17.14
N LYS A 57 -0.11 -8.88 -17.77
CA LYS A 57 -1.40 -8.61 -17.13
C LYS A 57 -1.57 -9.40 -15.84
N GLU A 58 -1.30 -10.70 -15.88
CA GLU A 58 -1.41 -11.56 -14.69
C GLU A 58 -0.37 -11.22 -13.62
N GLU A 59 0.86 -10.89 -14.01
CA GLU A 59 1.88 -10.39 -13.08
C GLU A 59 1.41 -9.14 -12.32
N LEU A 60 0.88 -8.15 -13.03
CA LEU A 60 0.37 -6.91 -12.45
C LEU A 60 -0.81 -7.14 -11.51
N LYS A 61 -1.77 -7.99 -11.91
CA LYS A 61 -2.91 -8.35 -11.07
C LYS A 61 -2.46 -9.03 -9.78
N LYS A 62 -1.55 -9.99 -9.87
CA LYS A 62 -1.01 -10.70 -8.70
C LYS A 62 -0.31 -9.74 -7.73
N GLY A 63 0.56 -8.87 -8.24
CA GLY A 63 1.26 -7.88 -7.41
C GLY A 63 0.31 -6.90 -6.72
N ALA A 64 -0.70 -6.40 -7.45
CA ALA A 64 -1.73 -5.53 -6.87
C ALA A 64 -2.55 -6.24 -5.79
N MET A 65 -2.99 -7.48 -6.06
CA MET A 65 -3.74 -8.26 -5.09
C MET A 65 -2.93 -8.64 -3.85
N TYR A 66 -1.62 -8.83 -3.99
CA TYR A 66 -0.74 -9.06 -2.85
C TYR A 66 -0.67 -7.85 -1.93
N ASN A 67 -0.60 -6.63 -2.50
CA ASN A 67 -0.70 -5.39 -1.74
C ASN A 67 -2.05 -5.23 -1.03
N ILE A 68 -3.16 -5.45 -1.76
CA ILE A 68 -4.52 -5.33 -1.20
C ILE A 68 -4.73 -6.33 -0.07
N PHE A 69 -4.24 -7.57 -0.24
CA PHE A 69 -4.30 -8.58 0.81
C PHE A 69 -3.55 -8.15 2.07
N HIS A 70 -2.33 -7.61 1.92
CA HIS A 70 -1.56 -7.15 3.07
C HIS A 70 -2.16 -5.91 3.72
N LEU A 71 -2.81 -5.03 2.95
CA LEU A 71 -3.60 -3.92 3.48
C LEU A 71 -4.76 -4.43 4.33
N ALA A 72 -5.45 -5.48 3.88
CA ALA A 72 -6.55 -6.10 4.62
C ALA A 72 -6.04 -6.72 5.92
N ILE A 73 -4.96 -7.50 5.88
CA ILE A 73 -4.33 -8.08 7.08
C ILE A 73 -3.99 -6.98 8.09
N MET A 74 -3.39 -5.89 7.62
CA MET A 74 -3.04 -4.75 8.47
C MET A 74 -4.25 -4.04 9.08
N GLY A 75 -5.39 -4.07 8.39
CA GLY A 75 -6.69 -3.65 8.92
C GLY A 75 -7.32 -4.65 9.91
N GLY A 76 -6.69 -5.79 10.17
CA GLY A 76 -7.18 -6.83 11.09
C GLY A 76 -8.05 -7.91 10.42
N TYR A 77 -7.86 -8.17 9.13
CA TYR A 77 -8.61 -9.18 8.39
C TYR A 77 -8.35 -10.61 8.90
N GLU A 78 -9.43 -11.38 9.08
CA GLU A 78 -9.46 -12.77 9.56
C GLU A 78 -10.34 -13.68 8.68
N GLY A 79 -10.49 -13.34 7.40
CA GLY A 79 -11.32 -14.09 6.46
C GLY A 79 -10.67 -15.37 5.91
N LYS A 80 -11.13 -15.82 4.75
CA LYS A 80 -10.73 -17.10 4.14
C LYS A 80 -9.36 -17.08 3.48
N VAL A 81 -8.88 -15.91 3.07
CA VAL A 81 -7.61 -15.75 2.35
C VAL A 81 -6.48 -15.72 3.36
N THR A 82 -5.50 -16.58 3.20
CA THR A 82 -4.30 -16.66 4.05
C THR A 82 -3.04 -16.56 3.19
N LEU A 83 -1.88 -16.39 3.83
CA LEU A 83 -0.60 -16.37 3.11
C LEU A 83 -0.35 -17.69 2.37
N GLU A 84 -0.79 -18.81 2.95
CA GLU A 84 -0.62 -20.16 2.40
C GLU A 84 -1.48 -20.38 1.16
N ASN A 85 -2.73 -19.93 1.19
CA ASN A 85 -3.69 -20.16 0.10
C ASN A 85 -3.82 -18.98 -0.88
N PHE A 86 -3.11 -17.86 -0.66
CA PHE A 86 -3.17 -16.67 -1.52
C PHE A 86 -3.03 -17.02 -3.01
N SER A 87 -2.11 -17.92 -3.34
CA SER A 87 -1.84 -18.32 -4.73
C SER A 87 -3.01 -19.05 -5.39
N GLU A 88 -3.88 -19.68 -4.60
CA GLU A 88 -5.09 -20.36 -5.06
C GLU A 88 -6.19 -19.36 -5.40
N PHE A 89 -6.27 -18.26 -4.65
CA PHE A 89 -7.18 -17.14 -4.94
C PHE A 89 -6.67 -16.22 -6.05
N ALA A 90 -5.35 -16.04 -6.19
CA ALA A 90 -4.74 -15.10 -7.13
C ALA A 90 -4.72 -15.62 -8.59
N VAL A 91 -5.88 -16.03 -9.09
CA VAL A 91 -6.11 -16.53 -10.45
C VAL A 91 -7.43 -16.01 -11.00
N SER A 92 -7.58 -16.05 -12.33
CA SER A 92 -8.85 -15.69 -12.97
C SER A 92 -9.92 -16.76 -12.75
N LYS A 93 -11.19 -16.36 -12.88
CA LYS A 93 -12.34 -17.26 -12.75
C LYS A 93 -12.32 -18.40 -13.77
N GLU A 94 -11.82 -18.14 -14.98
CA GLU A 94 -11.68 -19.17 -16.02
C GLU A 94 -10.63 -20.23 -15.67
N VAL A 95 -9.67 -19.90 -14.80
CA VAL A 95 -8.67 -20.84 -14.30
C VAL A 95 -9.23 -21.60 -13.10
N SER A 96 -9.86 -20.92 -12.15
CA SER A 96 -10.38 -21.56 -10.93
C SER A 96 -11.48 -22.58 -11.24
N THR A 97 -12.42 -22.24 -12.14
CA THR A 97 -13.54 -23.12 -12.54
C THR A 97 -13.14 -24.45 -13.16
N LYS A 98 -11.88 -24.59 -13.60
CA LYS A 98 -11.33 -25.84 -14.16
C LYS A 98 -10.76 -26.78 -13.10
N ARG A 99 -10.70 -26.37 -11.84
CA ARG A 99 -10.22 -27.22 -10.74
C ARG A 99 -11.21 -28.32 -10.42
N GLU A 100 -10.73 -29.42 -9.85
CA GLU A 100 -11.55 -30.60 -9.58
C GLU A 100 -12.46 -30.42 -8.36
N LYS A 101 -11.98 -29.77 -7.30
CA LYS A 101 -12.75 -29.56 -6.08
C LYS A 101 -13.62 -28.32 -6.18
N THR A 102 -14.89 -28.44 -5.83
CA THR A 102 -15.86 -27.35 -5.83
C THR A 102 -15.40 -26.15 -4.99
N GLU A 103 -14.81 -26.39 -3.83
CA GLU A 103 -14.30 -25.33 -2.95
C GLU A 103 -13.19 -24.50 -3.62
N GLU A 104 -12.28 -25.16 -4.35
CA GLU A 104 -11.19 -24.48 -5.05
C GLU A 104 -11.67 -23.77 -6.33
N GLN A 105 -12.80 -24.20 -6.91
CA GLN A 105 -13.41 -23.52 -8.06
C GLN A 105 -13.88 -22.11 -7.71
N GLU A 106 -14.30 -21.91 -6.46
CA GLU A 106 -14.71 -20.61 -5.94
C GLU A 106 -13.51 -19.70 -5.64
N MET A 107 -12.29 -20.20 -5.52
CA MET A 107 -11.10 -19.40 -5.20
C MET A 107 -10.55 -18.68 -6.43
N ASN A 108 -10.86 -17.40 -6.57
CA ASN A 108 -10.40 -16.53 -7.67
C ASN A 108 -10.34 -15.06 -7.22
N TYR A 109 -9.85 -14.17 -8.09
CA TYR A 109 -9.72 -12.75 -7.76
C TYR A 109 -11.03 -12.08 -7.30
N GLU A 110 -12.18 -12.44 -7.87
CA GLU A 110 -13.46 -11.82 -7.53
C GLU A 110 -13.89 -12.19 -6.09
N THR A 111 -13.85 -13.48 -5.77
CA THR A 111 -14.22 -13.97 -4.44
C THR A 111 -13.20 -13.56 -3.38
N MET A 112 -11.92 -13.47 -3.76
CA MET A 112 -10.88 -12.90 -2.91
C MET A 112 -11.25 -11.47 -2.52
N LEU A 113 -11.54 -10.59 -3.49
CA LEU A 113 -11.91 -9.20 -3.19
C LEU A 113 -13.17 -9.09 -2.34
N LEU A 114 -14.20 -9.89 -2.65
CA LEU A 114 -15.44 -9.91 -1.86
C LEU A 114 -15.19 -10.34 -0.41
N ASP A 115 -14.32 -11.32 -0.20
CA ASP A 115 -13.96 -11.78 1.14
C ASP A 115 -13.14 -10.71 1.88
N LEU A 116 -12.19 -10.05 1.21
CA LEU A 116 -11.37 -8.98 1.81
C LEU A 116 -12.20 -7.76 2.21
N ILE A 117 -13.28 -7.42 1.48
CA ILE A 117 -14.09 -6.24 1.80
C ILE A 117 -15.26 -6.54 2.75
N ASP A 118 -15.53 -7.80 3.09
CA ASP A 118 -16.62 -8.15 4.00
C ASP A 118 -16.25 -7.76 5.44
N GLY A 119 -16.96 -6.79 6.00
CA GLY A 119 -16.74 -6.31 7.37
C GLY A 119 -16.86 -7.40 8.44
N LYS A 120 -17.58 -8.50 8.16
CA LYS A 120 -17.66 -9.65 9.07
C LYS A 120 -16.33 -10.37 9.27
N ASN A 121 -15.40 -10.20 8.34
CA ASN A 121 -14.05 -10.75 8.42
C ASN A 121 -13.09 -9.84 9.22
N TYR A 122 -13.61 -8.84 9.94
CA TYR A 122 -12.84 -7.93 10.77
C TYR A 122 -13.41 -7.89 12.19
N PRO A 123 -12.58 -7.71 13.24
CA PRO A 123 -13.03 -7.64 14.63
C PRO A 123 -14.04 -6.51 14.91
N SER A 124 -13.97 -5.41 14.17
CA SER A 124 -14.91 -4.29 14.29
C SER A 124 -16.30 -4.60 13.73
N GLY A 125 -16.44 -5.63 12.89
CA GLY A 125 -17.63 -5.86 12.08
C GLY A 125 -17.74 -4.94 10.85
N GLU A 126 -16.74 -4.08 10.62
CA GLU A 126 -16.65 -3.15 9.51
C GLU A 126 -15.39 -3.38 8.68
N CYS A 127 -15.39 -2.98 7.41
CA CYS A 127 -14.23 -3.12 6.53
C CYS A 127 -13.13 -2.11 6.88
N ASN A 128 -12.24 -2.50 7.79
CA ASN A 128 -11.13 -1.66 8.24
C ASN A 128 -10.01 -1.53 7.19
N MET A 129 -10.02 -2.31 6.11
CA MET A 129 -9.04 -2.20 5.02
C MET A 129 -8.92 -0.78 4.48
N ILE A 130 -10.05 -0.07 4.38
CA ILE A 130 -10.14 1.29 3.82
C ILE A 130 -10.33 2.36 4.90
N SER A 131 -10.10 2.05 6.18
CA SER A 131 -10.14 3.07 7.22
C SER A 131 -9.03 4.09 7.00
N ALA A 132 -9.28 5.33 7.40
CA ALA A 132 -8.28 6.40 7.27
C ALA A 132 -6.97 6.02 7.98
N ASP A 133 -7.08 5.46 9.18
CA ASP A 133 -5.93 5.04 9.98
C ASP A 133 -5.12 3.91 9.31
N ASN A 134 -5.79 2.93 8.69
CA ASN A 134 -5.11 1.84 8.02
C ASN A 134 -4.43 2.32 6.72
N LEU A 135 -5.07 3.21 5.97
CA LEU A 135 -4.47 3.80 4.77
C LEU A 135 -3.27 4.69 5.11
N ASP A 136 -3.36 5.44 6.21
CA ASP A 136 -2.26 6.25 6.71
C ASP A 136 -1.08 5.37 7.14
N LEU A 137 -1.36 4.35 7.94
CA LEU A 137 -0.36 3.37 8.36
C LEU A 137 0.30 2.68 7.15
N ALA A 138 -0.46 2.36 6.10
CA ALA A 138 0.05 1.75 4.87
C ALA A 138 1.14 2.61 4.20
N LEU A 139 0.98 3.94 4.24
CA LEU A 139 1.98 4.88 3.75
C LEU A 139 3.19 4.94 4.68
N GLN A 140 2.94 5.03 5.99
CA GLN A 140 4.01 5.12 6.99
C GLN A 140 4.95 3.91 6.94
N VAL A 141 4.42 2.69 6.81
CA VAL A 141 5.20 1.46 6.74
C VAL A 141 5.79 1.18 5.35
N GLY A 142 5.41 1.98 4.34
CA GLY A 142 5.84 1.81 2.95
C GLY A 142 5.18 0.61 2.24
N LEU A 143 4.03 0.13 2.74
CA LEU A 143 3.18 -0.80 1.98
C LEU A 143 2.69 -0.10 0.72
N PHE A 144 2.18 1.12 0.86
CA PHE A 144 1.89 2.04 -0.23
C PHE A 144 3.00 3.05 -0.42
N GLN A 145 3.37 3.24 -1.68
CA GLN A 145 4.49 4.09 -2.04
C GLN A 145 4.40 4.53 -3.48
N ALA A 146 5.11 5.62 -3.79
CA ALA A 146 5.29 6.05 -5.16
C ALA A 146 6.74 6.51 -5.39
N PRO A 147 7.32 6.17 -6.55
CA PRO A 147 8.68 6.57 -6.86
C PRO A 147 8.75 8.10 -6.91
N GLN A 148 9.89 8.65 -6.47
CA GLN A 148 10.19 10.08 -6.53
C GLN A 148 9.27 10.99 -5.69
N VAL A 149 8.44 10.43 -4.80
CA VAL A 149 7.73 11.23 -3.81
C VAL A 149 8.77 11.89 -2.91
N THR A 150 8.77 13.23 -2.92
CA THR A 150 9.54 14.01 -1.96
C THR A 150 8.74 14.08 -0.68
N VAL A 151 9.25 13.42 0.35
CA VAL A 151 8.59 13.36 1.64
C VAL A 151 9.13 14.50 2.50
N ILE A 152 8.22 15.36 2.98
CA ILE A 152 8.55 16.46 3.89
C ILE A 152 8.51 15.98 5.34
N ASP A 153 7.60 15.05 5.65
CA ASP A 153 7.38 14.52 7.00
C ASP A 153 7.98 13.12 7.16
N LYS A 154 8.83 12.94 8.17
CA LYS A 154 9.56 11.70 8.46
C LYS A 154 8.63 10.48 8.61
N HIS A 155 7.37 10.65 9.04
CA HIS A 155 6.41 9.53 9.12
C HIS A 155 6.26 8.78 7.81
N TYR A 156 6.37 9.48 6.68
CA TYR A 156 6.15 8.91 5.37
C TYR A 156 7.45 8.61 4.63
N GLU A 157 8.61 8.59 5.31
CA GLU A 157 9.93 8.47 4.67
C GLU A 157 9.98 7.24 3.73
N LEU A 158 9.29 6.15 4.10
CA LEU A 158 9.21 4.93 3.31
C LEU A 158 8.39 5.06 2.01
N THR A 159 7.50 6.05 1.90
CA THR A 159 6.68 6.33 0.70
C THR A 159 7.54 6.65 -0.53
N GLY A 160 8.76 7.17 -0.34
CA GLY A 160 9.70 7.51 -1.41
C GLY A 160 10.84 6.50 -1.64
N MET A 161 10.81 5.36 -0.94
CA MET A 161 11.94 4.42 -0.87
C MET A 161 11.97 3.35 -1.96
N CYS A 162 10.93 3.23 -2.80
CA CYS A 162 11.04 2.46 -4.04
C CYS A 162 11.88 3.20 -5.07
N ARG A 163 12.58 2.39 -5.86
CA ARG A 163 13.07 2.77 -7.18
C ARG A 163 12.55 1.79 -8.20
N THR A 164 12.17 2.33 -9.33
CA THR A 164 11.75 1.58 -10.50
C THR A 164 12.76 1.74 -11.61
N LYS A 165 12.73 0.81 -12.57
CA LYS A 165 13.50 0.89 -13.79
C LYS A 165 12.68 0.37 -14.97
N ILE A 166 13.11 0.76 -16.17
CA ILE A 166 12.54 0.24 -17.40
C ILE A 166 13.28 -1.04 -17.79
N VAL A 167 12.53 -2.13 -17.96
CA VAL A 167 13.01 -3.44 -18.45
C VAL A 167 12.11 -3.85 -19.61
N ASP A 168 12.69 -4.01 -20.80
CA ASP A 168 11.96 -4.39 -22.03
C ASP A 168 10.73 -3.50 -22.30
N GLY A 169 10.83 -2.20 -22.00
CA GLY A 169 9.74 -1.23 -22.15
C GLY A 169 8.69 -1.25 -21.03
N GLY A 170 8.82 -2.13 -20.04
CA GLY A 170 7.94 -2.18 -18.87
C GLY A 170 8.59 -1.55 -17.62
N CYS A 171 7.82 -0.78 -16.85
CA CYS A 171 8.25 -0.31 -15.53
C CYS A 171 8.21 -1.46 -14.51
N ARG A 172 9.33 -1.71 -13.84
CA ARG A 172 9.48 -2.73 -12.80
C ARG A 172 10.13 -2.14 -11.57
N ILE A 173 9.77 -2.64 -10.39
CA ILE A 173 10.52 -2.33 -9.18
C ILE A 173 11.95 -2.88 -9.28
N ASP A 174 12.92 -2.13 -8.76
CA ASP A 174 14.32 -2.52 -8.75
C ASP A 174 14.89 -2.59 -7.34
N THR A 175 14.63 -1.57 -6.53
CA THR A 175 15.10 -1.52 -5.14
C THR A 175 14.02 -0.98 -4.22
N PHE A 176 14.06 -1.43 -2.98
CA PHE A 176 13.27 -0.90 -1.88
C PHE A 176 14.17 -0.72 -0.65
N CYS A 177 14.14 0.45 -0.03
CA CYS A 177 15.02 0.80 1.10
C CYS A 177 16.51 0.55 0.81
N GLY A 178 16.96 0.88 -0.40
CA GLY A 178 18.35 0.67 -0.85
C GLY A 178 18.75 -0.80 -1.09
N LYS A 179 17.84 -1.76 -0.87
CA LYS A 179 18.07 -3.18 -1.14
C LYS A 179 17.43 -3.58 -2.46
N LYS A 180 18.13 -4.44 -3.20
CA LYS A 180 17.64 -5.05 -4.43
C LYS A 180 16.43 -5.94 -4.11
N VAL A 181 15.36 -5.78 -4.88
CA VAL A 181 14.18 -6.67 -4.83
C VAL A 181 13.92 -7.23 -6.24
N LYS A 182 13.44 -8.46 -6.30
CA LYS A 182 13.14 -9.18 -7.54
C LYS A 182 11.81 -8.74 -8.13
N ASP A 183 10.81 -8.60 -7.29
CA ASP A 183 9.42 -8.32 -7.67
C ASP A 183 8.66 -7.66 -6.53
N GLU A 184 7.36 -7.44 -6.76
CA GLU A 184 6.46 -6.81 -5.79
C GLU A 184 6.22 -7.67 -4.54
N PHE A 185 6.35 -9.00 -4.66
CA PHE A 185 6.13 -9.91 -3.54
C PHE A 185 7.27 -9.78 -2.54
N GLU A 186 8.51 -9.84 -3.01
CA GLU A 186 9.69 -9.68 -2.15
C GLU A 186 9.71 -8.30 -1.46
N ARG A 187 9.20 -7.28 -2.13
CA ARG A 187 9.06 -5.93 -1.56
C ARG A 187 8.03 -5.89 -0.42
N VAL A 188 6.84 -6.44 -0.64
CA VAL A 188 5.79 -6.51 0.40
C VAL A 188 6.24 -7.41 1.55
N ASP A 189 6.91 -8.52 1.26
CA ASP A 189 7.54 -9.37 2.27
C ASP A 189 8.57 -8.59 3.10
N ALA A 190 9.39 -7.74 2.47
CA ALA A 190 10.34 -6.90 3.18
C ALA A 190 9.65 -5.89 4.13
N VAL A 191 8.49 -5.36 3.75
CA VAL A 191 7.66 -4.51 4.64
C VAL A 191 7.13 -5.34 5.81
N ARG A 192 6.51 -6.50 5.53
CA ARG A 192 5.96 -7.40 6.55
C ARG A 192 7.02 -7.85 7.54
N ASN A 193 8.21 -8.21 7.05
CA ASN A 193 9.33 -8.64 7.89
C ASN A 193 9.91 -7.50 8.73
N LYS A 194 9.82 -6.24 8.27
CA LYS A 194 10.27 -5.08 9.02
C LYS A 194 9.29 -4.67 10.11
N PHE A 195 7.98 -4.84 9.88
CA PHE A 195 6.92 -4.43 10.80
C PHE A 195 5.92 -5.58 11.07
N PRO A 196 6.38 -6.72 11.60
CA PRO A 196 5.55 -7.93 11.65
C PRO A 196 4.34 -7.79 12.58
N TRP A 197 4.39 -6.93 13.60
CA TRP A 197 3.28 -6.67 14.53
C TRP A 197 2.03 -6.05 13.88
N TYR A 198 2.17 -5.41 12.71
CA TYR A 198 1.02 -4.93 11.96
C TYR A 198 0.36 -6.02 11.11
N PHE A 199 1.02 -7.16 10.90
CA PHE A 199 0.52 -8.23 10.02
C PHE A 199 0.27 -9.55 10.73
N ASP A 200 0.77 -9.72 11.96
CA ASP A 200 0.56 -10.91 12.77
C ASP A 200 0.02 -10.52 14.16
N LYS A 201 -1.24 -10.90 14.41
CA LYS A 201 -1.93 -10.68 15.68
C LYS A 201 -1.28 -11.36 16.89
N ASN A 202 -0.44 -12.36 16.67
CA ASN A 202 0.27 -13.04 17.74
C ASN A 202 1.49 -12.26 18.25
N ILE A 203 1.89 -11.20 17.53
CA ILE A 203 3.02 -10.35 17.88
C ILE A 203 2.47 -9.10 18.58
N SER A 204 2.60 -9.06 19.90
CA SER A 204 2.09 -7.97 20.74
C SER A 204 3.15 -6.93 21.14
N GLN A 205 4.39 -7.10 20.70
CA GLN A 205 5.50 -6.19 20.98
C GLN A 205 6.17 -5.76 19.68
N SER A 206 6.31 -4.45 19.48
CA SER A 206 7.23 -3.90 18.49
C SER A 206 8.65 -4.03 19.02
N ASP A 207 9.61 -4.37 18.15
CA ASP A 207 11.02 -4.17 18.50
C ASP A 207 11.22 -2.66 18.74
N ASP A 208 11.74 -2.28 19.92
CA ASP A 208 12.05 -0.89 20.34
C ASP A 208 13.06 -0.16 19.42
N TRP A 209 13.43 -0.76 18.28
CA TRP A 209 14.31 -0.18 17.28
C TRP A 209 13.57 0.80 16.36
N SER A 210 13.12 1.89 16.97
CA SER A 210 12.95 3.17 16.30
C SER A 210 14.34 3.64 15.84
N VAL A 211 14.82 3.17 14.68
CA VAL A 211 16.01 3.77 14.04
C VAL A 211 15.60 5.07 13.40
N LEU A 212 15.30 6.09 14.21
CA LEU A 212 15.18 7.47 13.77
C LEU A 212 15.81 8.35 14.85
N ALA A 213 16.99 8.86 14.50
CA ALA A 213 17.82 9.87 15.14
C ALA A 213 17.41 10.32 16.54
N ASP A 214 18.34 10.20 17.48
CA ASP A 214 18.41 10.93 18.74
C ASP A 214 17.98 12.41 18.57
N SER A 215 16.68 12.72 18.56
CA SER A 215 16.22 13.92 19.21
C SER A 215 16.17 13.55 20.67
N GLN A 216 17.15 14.03 21.42
CA GLN A 216 17.00 14.18 22.86
C GLN A 216 15.87 15.19 23.09
N ASP A 217 14.63 14.76 22.91
CA ASP A 217 13.50 15.41 23.54
C ASP A 217 13.62 15.05 25.02
N VAL A 218 14.46 15.81 25.71
CA VAL A 218 14.64 15.70 27.16
C VAL A 218 13.27 16.04 27.75
N ILE A 219 12.61 15.04 28.32
CA ILE A 219 11.43 15.26 29.15
C ILE A 219 11.92 16.04 30.37
N GLU A 220 11.69 17.35 30.38
CA GLU A 220 12.02 18.19 31.53
C GLU A 220 11.13 17.77 32.71
N GLU A 221 11.76 17.30 33.80
CA GLU A 221 11.07 16.79 34.99
C GLU A 221 10.05 17.80 35.55
N ASP A 222 10.37 19.09 35.47
CA ASP A 222 9.53 20.20 35.93
C ASP A 222 8.21 20.31 35.13
N SER A 223 8.24 20.11 33.81
CA SER A 223 7.04 20.12 32.95
C SER A 223 6.12 18.94 33.26
N THR A 224 6.71 17.80 33.61
CA THR A 224 5.99 16.58 33.94
C THR A 224 5.32 16.71 35.31
N GLN A 225 5.97 17.39 36.26
CA GLN A 225 5.43 17.60 37.60
C GLN A 225 4.25 18.59 37.62
N ALA A 226 4.34 19.70 36.85
CA ALA A 226 3.24 20.65 36.73
C ALA A 226 1.98 20.03 36.10
N PHE A 227 2.15 19.22 35.05
CA PHE A 227 1.03 18.51 34.40
C PHE A 227 0.39 17.45 35.31
N ARG A 228 1.20 16.77 36.15
CA ARG A 228 0.72 15.80 37.15
C ARG A 228 -0.15 16.45 38.23
N GLU A 229 0.21 17.67 38.66
CA GLU A 229 -0.57 18.46 39.62
C GLU A 229 -1.89 18.94 39.01
N GLU A 230 -1.89 19.39 37.75
CA GLU A 230 -3.09 19.84 37.02
C GLU A 230 -4.13 18.71 36.86
N LEU A 231 -3.68 17.47 36.62
CA LEU A 231 -4.55 16.30 36.50
C LEU A 231 -4.97 15.70 37.86
N GLY A 232 -4.55 16.28 38.98
CA GLY A 232 -4.92 15.83 40.33
C GLY A 232 -4.36 14.46 40.71
N ILE A 233 -3.28 14.02 40.06
CA ILE A 233 -2.73 12.68 40.25
C ILE A 233 -1.71 12.69 41.40
N THR A 234 -2.11 12.16 42.57
CA THR A 234 -1.36 12.34 43.83
C THR A 234 -0.72 11.08 44.41
N ASP A 235 -0.98 9.88 43.88
CA ASP A 235 -0.40 8.65 44.42
C ASP A 235 -0.03 7.63 43.34
N PHE A 236 1.28 7.44 43.17
CA PHE A 236 1.85 6.41 42.29
C PHE A 236 2.89 5.55 43.00
N LYS A 237 3.02 5.50 44.33
CA LYS A 237 4.06 4.62 44.92
C LYS A 237 3.79 3.14 44.64
N ASN A 238 4.80 2.41 44.19
CA ASN A 238 4.76 0.98 43.84
C ASN A 238 3.68 0.59 42.81
N LYS A 239 3.54 1.35 41.72
CA LYS A 239 2.59 1.04 40.64
C LYS A 239 3.34 0.69 39.37
N LYS A 240 2.75 -0.21 38.57
CA LYS A 240 3.14 -0.42 37.18
C LYS A 240 2.29 0.49 36.33
N VAL A 241 2.92 1.49 35.73
CA VAL A 241 2.23 2.46 34.89
C VAL A 241 2.52 2.14 33.44
N LEU A 242 1.46 1.98 32.65
CA LEU A 242 1.53 1.91 31.20
C LEU A 242 1.27 3.33 30.69
N ALA A 243 2.32 4.00 30.21
CA ALA A 243 2.20 5.26 29.50
C ALA A 243 2.07 4.96 28.02
N VAL A 244 0.96 5.45 27.43
CA VAL A 244 0.73 5.39 25.99
C VAL A 244 0.60 6.81 25.50
N ASP A 245 1.63 7.30 24.81
CA ASP A 245 1.58 8.59 24.13
C ASP A 245 0.99 8.40 22.75
N PHE A 246 -0.16 9.05 22.50
CA PHE A 246 -0.81 9.10 21.18
C PHE A 246 -0.44 10.40 20.43
N GLY A 247 0.76 10.95 20.67
CA GLY A 247 1.31 12.04 19.89
C GLY A 247 1.35 11.70 18.40
N SER A 248 1.13 12.72 17.56
CA SER A 248 0.84 12.71 16.11
C SER A 248 1.97 12.18 15.21
N THR A 249 2.81 11.31 15.74
CA THR A 249 4.13 11.00 15.20
C THR A 249 4.45 9.53 15.48
N TYR A 250 4.25 9.01 16.71
CA TYR A 250 4.35 7.58 17.02
C TYR A 250 3.55 7.24 18.28
N THR A 251 2.98 6.03 18.36
CA THR A 251 2.49 5.48 19.63
C THR A 251 3.68 5.02 20.47
N LYS A 252 4.09 5.82 21.45
CA LYS A 252 5.13 5.42 22.39
C LYS A 252 4.48 4.70 23.56
N VAL A 253 4.79 3.41 23.71
CA VAL A 253 4.33 2.61 24.84
C VAL A 253 5.50 2.40 25.80
N ALA A 254 5.42 3.01 26.98
CA ALA A 254 6.41 2.83 28.03
C ALA A 254 5.76 2.17 29.26
N ILE A 255 6.47 1.20 29.85
CA ILE A 255 6.12 0.63 31.14
C ILE A 255 7.19 1.06 32.13
N PHE A 256 6.82 1.81 33.15
CA PHE A 256 7.72 2.14 34.24
C PHE A 256 7.12 1.75 35.59
N ASN A 257 8.01 1.29 36.47
CA ASN A 257 7.68 1.11 37.88
C ASN A 257 7.93 2.44 38.57
N THR A 258 6.95 2.87 39.34
CA THR A 258 7.07 4.06 40.17
C THR A 258 7.52 3.64 41.57
N ASP A 259 8.68 4.12 42.02
CA ASP A 259 9.25 3.86 43.35
C ASP A 259 8.50 4.58 44.49
#